data_AF-A0A9N9T9Z2-F1
#
_entry.id   AF-A0A9N9T9Z2-F1
#
_cell.length_a   1.000
_cell.length_b   1.000
_cell.length_c   1.000
_cell.angle_alpha   90.00
_cell.angle_beta   90.00
_cell.angle_gamma   90.00
#
_symmetry.space_group_name_H-M   'P 1'
#
loop_
_entity.id
_entity.type
_entity.pdbx_description
1 polymer ?
#
loop_
_entity_poly.entity_id
_entity_poly.type
_entity_poly.pdbx_seq_one_letter_code
_entity_poly.pdbx_strand_id
1 'polypeptide(L)'
;MIEIIMPVINKIITKEKGSRPILIDFDNGKVKKEGILKLEASHYETPMNDQMVAVSSERLLYTGIVEEDDLYNNFILVHNRQKEEIKLYQVDTVTVRARFPQKNVVETSPRKENAVSELHKQFGSKKAKRVTEQRERLTMKIDAIKEQLEKTVASVKIDNIEQNNVSENDSIYRPKINRDASTPDGVYNLEDLVEAYILDTLAVEAGNILQAGSADQFGLCPFATSNINKILISASQEEEKIRSITIFLYIQYLIKFMVTPMKLVTKKFVVCDKSVDVNNHILNLFSEMGSHGRTRPLHMKDKALCYTMVLAAIAMDFEVDVELLSKDMKIGIKKAIEVARILAFNAKANNKNVVQLKLPLPAPVNFTPKKGRR
;
A
#
# COMPACT_ATOMS: atom_id res chain seq x y z
N MET A 1 53.47 67.85 9.33
CA MET A 1 52.49 67.49 10.38
C MET A 1 51.16 67.27 9.68
N ILE A 2 50.74 66.02 9.54
CA ILE A 2 49.41 65.68 9.01
C ILE A 2 48.50 65.69 10.24
N GLU A 3 47.71 66.74 10.42
CA GLU A 3 46.63 66.73 11.41
C GLU A 3 45.63 65.65 10.99
N ILE A 4 45.65 64.53 11.71
CA ILE A 4 44.58 63.54 11.65
C ILE A 4 43.40 64.20 12.34
N ILE A 5 42.55 64.85 11.55
CA ILE A 5 41.24 65.33 12.02
C ILE A 5 40.45 64.07 12.40
N MET A 6 40.47 63.74 13.70
CA MET A 6 39.65 62.64 14.21
C MET A 6 38.20 63.07 14.09
N PRO A 7 37.37 62.33 13.34
CA PRO A 7 36.01 62.77 13.12
C PRO A 7 35.22 62.62 14.44
N VAL A 8 34.71 63.74 14.93
CA VAL A 8 33.98 63.80 16.20
C VAL A 8 32.56 63.28 15.98
N ILE A 9 32.06 62.47 16.91
CA ILE A 9 30.68 61.99 16.88
C ILE A 9 29.78 63.16 17.25
N ASN A 10 29.10 63.73 16.26
CA ASN A 10 28.29 64.93 16.47
C ASN A 10 26.93 64.62 17.09
N LYS A 11 26.37 63.41 16.86
CA LYS A 11 25.07 63.04 17.42
C LYS A 11 24.88 61.52 17.52
N ILE A 12 24.39 61.07 18.67
CA ILE A 12 23.92 59.70 18.89
C ILE A 12 22.38 59.73 18.94
N ILE A 13 21.74 58.91 18.12
CA ILE A 13 20.28 58.82 18.02
C ILE A 13 19.85 57.44 18.54
N THR A 14 19.37 57.43 19.78
CA THR A 14 18.72 56.29 20.42
C THR A 14 17.21 56.52 20.38
N LYS A 15 16.50 55.83 19.48
CA LYS A 15 15.03 55.89 19.42
C LYS A 15 14.39 54.88 20.37
N GLU A 16 13.15 55.12 20.76
CA GLU A 16 12.33 54.18 21.52
C GLU A 16 12.03 52.90 20.72
N LYS A 17 11.71 51.81 21.44
CA LYS A 17 11.41 50.48 20.86
C LYS A 17 10.34 50.62 19.78
N GLY A 18 10.61 50.11 18.57
CA GLY A 18 9.69 50.15 17.42
C GLY A 18 9.92 51.25 16.37
N SER A 19 10.74 52.28 16.64
CA SER A 19 11.14 53.28 15.61
C SER A 19 12.60 53.14 15.16
N ARG A 20 13.29 52.10 15.64
CA ARG A 20 14.68 51.78 15.30
C ARG A 20 14.76 51.10 13.93
N PRO A 21 15.81 51.38 13.15
CA PRO A 21 16.11 50.56 11.97
C PRO A 21 16.48 49.14 12.40
N ILE A 22 16.02 48.15 11.64
CA ILE A 22 16.32 46.74 11.87
C ILE A 22 17.27 46.25 10.77
N LEU A 23 18.38 45.64 11.18
CA LEU A 23 19.34 45.00 10.28
C LEU A 23 18.98 43.53 10.12
N ILE A 24 18.72 43.12 8.88
CA ILE A 24 18.24 41.78 8.54
C ILE A 24 19.38 40.95 7.96
N ASP A 25 19.74 39.86 8.65
CA ASP A 25 20.67 38.85 8.17
C ASP A 25 19.91 37.61 7.70
N PHE A 26 20.25 37.11 6.51
CA PHE A 26 19.63 35.92 5.94
C PHE A 26 20.49 34.69 6.23
N ASP A 27 19.89 33.65 6.79
CA ASP A 27 20.57 32.38 7.12
C ASP A 27 21.18 31.71 5.86
N ASN A 28 20.58 31.94 4.70
CA ASN A 28 21.02 31.37 3.41
C ASN A 28 22.11 32.20 2.71
N GLY A 29 22.76 33.15 3.40
CA GLY A 29 23.83 33.99 2.85
C GLY A 29 23.37 35.34 2.28
N LYS A 30 24.25 36.05 1.57
CA LYS A 30 24.05 37.45 1.15
C LYS A 30 23.13 37.60 -0.07
N VAL A 31 22.17 38.52 0.00
CA VAL A 31 21.27 38.86 -1.11
C VAL A 31 22.05 39.61 -2.22
N LYS A 32 21.86 39.20 -3.48
CA LYS A 32 22.43 39.90 -4.65
C LYS A 32 21.73 41.25 -4.87
N LYS A 33 22.46 42.28 -5.31
CA LYS A 33 21.94 43.66 -5.50
C LYS A 33 20.66 43.75 -6.34
N GLU A 34 20.52 42.89 -7.36
CA GLU A 34 19.33 42.82 -8.22
C GLU A 34 18.08 42.25 -7.52
N GLY A 35 18.28 41.43 -6.47
CA GLY A 35 17.19 40.82 -5.70
C GLY A 35 16.63 41.73 -4.61
N ILE A 36 17.36 42.77 -4.19
CA ILE A 36 16.95 43.67 -3.09
C ILE A 36 15.71 44.50 -3.47
N LEU A 37 15.58 44.88 -4.74
CA LEU A 37 14.45 45.67 -5.26
C LEU A 37 13.12 44.91 -5.29
N LYS A 38 13.15 43.58 -5.12
CA LYS A 38 11.96 42.71 -5.19
C LYS A 38 11.55 42.13 -3.83
N LEU A 39 12.16 42.60 -2.73
CA LEU A 39 11.86 42.14 -1.39
C LEU A 39 10.90 43.11 -0.72
N GLU A 40 9.78 42.58 -0.22
CA GLU A 40 8.86 43.32 0.63
C GLU A 40 9.12 42.91 2.08
N ALA A 41 9.56 43.84 2.91
CA ALA A 41 9.77 43.63 4.33
C ALA A 41 8.63 44.26 5.13
N SER A 42 8.05 43.49 6.04
CA SER A 42 7.00 43.94 6.94
C SER A 42 7.34 43.60 8.39
N HIS A 43 6.97 44.52 9.27
CA HIS A 43 7.15 44.41 10.72
C HIS A 43 5.81 44.06 11.37
N TYR A 44 5.82 43.05 12.22
CA TYR A 44 4.65 42.56 12.95
C TYR A 44 4.95 42.46 14.44
N GLU A 45 3.91 42.60 15.25
CA GLU A 45 3.96 42.34 16.68
C GLU A 45 3.17 41.06 16.95
N THR A 46 3.81 40.10 17.62
CA THR A 46 3.15 38.83 17.95
C THR A 46 2.27 39.00 19.20
N PRO A 47 1.32 38.07 19.45
CA PRO A 47 0.46 38.14 20.65
C PRO A 47 1.22 38.07 21.97
N MET A 48 2.50 37.66 21.94
CA MET A 48 3.42 37.60 23.08
C MET A 48 4.25 38.86 23.26
N ASN A 49 3.95 39.93 22.50
CA ASN A 49 4.65 41.22 22.52
C ASN A 49 6.08 41.17 21.94
N ASP A 50 6.42 40.09 21.22
CA ASP A 50 7.69 39.98 20.51
C ASP A 50 7.56 40.63 19.12
N GLN A 51 8.54 41.45 18.77
CA GLN A 51 8.64 42.04 17.43
C GLN A 51 9.14 40.99 16.43
N MET A 52 8.47 40.90 15.29
CA MET A 52 8.74 39.91 14.25
C MET A 52 8.90 40.61 12.90
N VAL A 53 9.91 40.20 12.15
CA VAL A 53 10.15 40.67 10.78
C VAL A 53 9.82 39.55 9.82
N ALA A 54 8.96 39.84 8.85
CA ALA A 54 8.75 38.96 7.70
C ALA A 54 9.30 39.64 6.43
N VAL A 55 10.03 38.88 5.64
CA VAL A 55 10.50 39.33 4.33
C VAL A 55 9.90 38.39 3.28
N SER A 56 9.07 38.94 2.41
CA SER A 56 8.43 38.23 1.31
C SER A 56 9.24 38.42 0.02
N SER A 57 9.48 37.32 -0.66
CA SER A 57 9.94 37.28 -2.05
C SER A 57 8.90 36.51 -2.88
N GLU A 58 8.91 36.65 -4.22
CA GLU A 58 7.93 36.02 -5.14
C GLU A 58 7.69 34.51 -4.89
N ARG A 59 8.65 33.79 -4.28
CA ARG A 59 8.57 32.34 -4.05
C ARG A 59 8.80 31.90 -2.60
N LEU A 60 9.28 32.77 -1.73
CA LEU A 60 9.79 32.41 -0.40
C LEU A 60 9.37 33.45 0.63
N LEU A 61 8.92 32.97 1.79
CA LEU A 61 8.66 33.80 2.95
C LEU A 61 9.78 33.56 3.97
N TYR A 62 10.45 34.63 4.37
CA TYR A 62 11.44 34.61 5.44
C TYR A 62 10.83 35.20 6.69
N THR A 63 11.09 34.59 7.84
CA THR A 63 10.59 35.08 9.13
C THR A 63 11.68 35.03 10.18
N GLY A 64 11.78 36.07 11.01
CA GLY A 64 12.67 36.12 12.16
C GLY A 64 12.03 36.92 13.30
N ILE A 65 12.41 36.59 14.54
CA ILE A 65 12.02 37.33 15.74
C ILE A 65 13.14 38.32 16.05
N VAL A 66 12.80 39.55 16.42
CA VAL A 66 13.75 40.56 16.88
C VAL A 66 14.19 40.20 18.29
N GLU A 67 15.42 39.69 18.40
CA GLU A 67 16.06 39.47 19.68
C GLU A 67 16.79 40.76 20.07
N GLU A 68 16.42 41.33 21.21
CA GLU A 68 17.21 42.36 21.85
C GLU A 68 18.32 41.67 22.65
N ASP A 69 19.58 42.04 22.38
CA ASP A 69 20.71 41.57 23.18
C ASP A 69 20.93 42.54 24.34
N ASP A 70 20.79 42.06 25.58
CA ASP A 70 20.99 42.86 26.78
C ASP A 70 22.48 43.24 26.99
N LEU A 71 23.42 42.56 26.32
CA LEU A 71 24.86 42.76 26.55
C LEU A 71 25.48 43.86 25.67
N TYR A 72 24.96 44.12 24.47
CA TYR A 72 25.53 45.12 23.57
C TYR A 72 24.49 45.76 22.65
N ASN A 73 24.70 47.04 22.34
CA ASN A 73 23.88 47.79 21.40
C ASN A 73 24.62 47.95 20.07
N ASN A 74 23.95 47.62 18.97
CA ASN A 74 24.48 47.81 17.63
C ASN A 74 24.16 49.22 17.12
N PHE A 75 25.13 49.87 16.46
CA PHE A 75 24.96 51.20 15.89
C PHE A 75 25.40 51.24 14.42
N ILE A 76 24.59 51.89 13.57
CA ILE A 76 24.99 52.25 12.21
C ILE A 76 25.58 53.66 12.22
N LEU A 77 26.78 53.76 11.68
CA LEU A 77 27.47 55.03 11.47
C LEU A 77 27.15 55.60 10.09
N VAL A 78 26.54 56.78 10.06
CA VAL A 78 26.31 57.55 8.85
C VAL A 78 27.24 58.76 8.87
N HIS A 79 28.23 58.75 7.98
CA HIS A 79 29.18 59.85 7.81
C HIS A 79 28.78 60.69 6.58
N ASN A 80 28.47 61.97 6.81
CA ASN A 80 28.24 62.91 5.73
C ASN A 80 29.52 63.70 5.44
N ARG A 81 30.23 63.29 4.38
CA ARG A 81 31.51 63.90 3.96
C ARG A 81 31.40 65.37 3.58
N GLN A 82 30.24 65.87 3.19
CA GLN A 82 30.06 67.28 2.82
C GLN A 82 29.89 68.21 4.04
N LYS A 83 29.43 67.67 5.18
CA LYS A 83 29.19 68.43 6.41
C LYS A 83 30.16 68.07 7.54
N GLU A 84 31.08 67.12 7.30
CA GLU A 84 31.95 66.50 8.31
C GLU A 84 31.19 66.06 9.58
N GLU A 85 29.93 65.66 9.42
CA GLU A 85 29.10 65.18 10.52
C GLU A 85 29.04 63.66 10.55
N ILE A 86 29.35 63.07 11.69
CA ILE A 86 29.08 61.66 12.00
C ILE A 86 27.82 61.54 12.87
N LYS A 87 26.89 60.68 12.44
CA LYS A 87 25.67 60.33 13.18
C LYS A 87 25.63 58.82 13.44
N LEU A 88 25.38 58.45 14.70
CA LEU A 88 25.18 57.05 15.11
C LEU A 88 23.69 56.77 15.31
N TYR A 89 23.17 55.73 14.68
CA TYR A 89 21.79 55.25 14.83
C TYR A 89 21.79 53.89 15.50
N GLN A 90 21.13 53.76 16.64
CA GLN A 90 20.95 52.45 17.27
C GLN A 90 20.07 51.57 16.39
N VAL A 91 20.49 50.31 16.17
CA VAL A 91 19.79 49.33 15.34
C VAL A 91 19.62 48.00 16.04
N ASP A 92 18.51 47.33 15.74
CA ASP A 92 18.24 45.96 16.21
C ASP A 92 18.62 44.97 15.10
N THR A 93 19.06 43.76 15.45
CA THR A 93 19.53 42.75 14.49
C THR A 93 18.62 41.53 14.47
N VAL A 94 18.26 41.03 13.28
CA VAL A 94 17.41 39.85 13.12
C VAL A 94 18.00 38.89 12.11
N THR A 95 18.11 37.61 12.49
CA THR A 95 18.38 36.53 11.55
C THR A 95 17.07 35.93 11.04
N VAL A 96 16.79 36.06 9.75
CA VAL A 96 15.57 35.52 9.13
C VAL A 96 15.82 34.17 8.48
N ARG A 97 14.91 33.21 8.71
CA ARG A 97 14.95 31.86 8.12
C ARG A 97 13.86 31.67 7.08
N ALA A 98 14.17 30.93 6.01
CA ALA A 98 13.20 30.60 4.97
C ALA A 98 12.15 29.61 5.49
N ARG A 99 10.88 30.00 5.44
CA ARG A 99 9.74 29.08 5.63
C ARG A 99 9.23 28.64 4.28
N PHE A 100 9.36 27.35 3.99
CA PHE A 100 8.62 26.72 2.91
C PHE A 100 7.17 26.54 3.36
N PRO A 101 6.17 26.78 2.47
CA PRO A 101 4.79 26.43 2.76
C PRO A 101 4.66 24.90 2.80
N GLN A 102 5.00 24.29 3.94
CA GLN A 102 4.72 22.90 4.22
C GLN A 102 3.24 22.79 4.58
N LYS A 103 2.52 21.93 3.86
CA LYS A 103 1.20 21.46 4.30
C LYS A 103 1.38 20.92 5.72
N ASN A 104 0.58 21.43 6.67
CA ASN A 104 0.57 21.03 8.07
C ASN A 104 0.60 19.51 8.24
N VAL A 105 1.80 18.93 8.35
CA VAL A 105 2.01 17.63 8.95
C VAL A 105 2.23 17.95 10.41
N VAL A 106 1.22 17.65 11.23
CA VAL A 106 1.39 17.68 12.68
C VAL A 106 2.41 16.61 13.02
N GLU A 107 3.67 17.00 13.16
CA GLU A 107 4.69 16.16 13.77
C GLU A 107 4.32 16.02 15.25
N THR A 108 3.68 14.89 15.59
CA THR A 108 3.62 14.45 16.98
C THR A 108 5.04 14.18 17.43
N SER A 109 5.60 15.09 18.21
CA SER A 109 6.92 14.92 18.82
C SER A 109 7.01 13.54 19.51
N PRO A 110 8.08 12.75 19.30
CA PRO A 110 8.20 11.38 19.84
C PRO A 110 8.08 11.30 21.37
N ARG A 111 8.34 12.42 22.06
CA ARG A 111 8.16 12.57 23.51
C ARG A 111 6.70 12.41 23.97
N LYS A 112 5.72 12.78 23.13
CA LYS A 112 4.28 12.66 23.46
C LYS A 112 3.76 11.24 23.29
N GLU A 113 4.21 10.51 22.27
CA GLU A 113 3.76 9.13 22.03
C GLU A 113 4.28 8.17 23.10
N ASN A 114 5.52 8.33 23.53
CA ASN A 114 6.10 7.52 24.62
C ASN A 114 5.37 7.76 25.95
N ALA A 115 5.04 9.03 26.26
CA ALA A 115 4.29 9.37 27.47
C ALA A 115 2.87 8.76 27.48
N VAL A 116 2.18 8.76 26.33
CA VAL A 116 0.84 8.14 26.21
C VAL A 116 0.92 6.61 26.32
N SER A 117 1.96 5.99 25.76
CA SER A 117 2.20 4.55 25.91
C SER A 117 2.39 4.16 27.38
N GLU A 118 3.19 4.94 28.11
CA GLU A 118 3.48 4.71 29.53
C GLU A 118 2.24 4.90 30.42
N LEU A 119 1.44 5.93 30.14
CA LEU A 119 0.14 6.13 30.80
C LEU A 119 -0.83 4.98 30.54
N HIS A 120 -0.88 4.43 29.32
CA HIS A 120 -1.72 3.26 29.04
C HIS A 120 -1.23 1.98 29.71
N LYS A 121 0.05 1.85 30.02
CA LYS A 121 0.59 0.72 30.78
C LYS A 121 0.28 0.81 32.28
N GLN A 122 0.34 2.02 32.84
CA GLN A 122 0.16 2.25 34.27
C GLN A 122 -1.31 2.41 34.68
N PHE A 123 -2.09 3.17 33.89
CA PHE A 123 -3.47 3.57 34.23
C PHE A 123 -4.51 3.16 33.17
N GLY A 124 -4.09 2.54 32.07
CA GLY A 124 -4.99 2.12 31.01
C GLY A 124 -5.86 0.92 31.41
N SER A 125 -7.05 0.82 30.83
CA SER A 125 -7.89 -0.38 30.95
C SER A 125 -7.15 -1.63 30.45
N LYS A 126 -7.57 -2.83 30.88
CA LYS A 126 -6.99 -4.12 30.40
C LYS A 126 -6.89 -4.20 28.87
N LYS A 127 -7.86 -3.60 28.16
CA LYS A 127 -7.87 -3.53 26.69
C LYS A 127 -6.81 -2.56 26.17
N ALA A 128 -6.69 -1.37 26.75
CA ALA A 128 -5.68 -0.38 26.36
C ALA A 128 -4.26 -0.92 26.57
N LYS A 129 -3.99 -1.52 27.74
CA LYS A 129 -2.68 -2.13 28.06
C LYS A 129 -2.27 -3.18 27.04
N ARG A 130 -3.19 -4.09 26.68
CA ARG A 130 -2.92 -5.15 25.69
C ARG A 130 -2.61 -4.60 24.30
N VAL A 131 -3.32 -3.56 23.86
CA VAL A 131 -3.11 -2.93 22.55
C VAL A 131 -1.75 -2.21 22.52
N THR A 132 -1.38 -1.52 23.60
CA THR A 132 -0.11 -0.83 23.72
C THR A 132 1.07 -1.82 23.71
N GLU A 133 1.00 -2.89 24.52
CA GLU A 133 2.03 -3.94 24.53
C GLU A 133 2.20 -4.63 23.16
N GLN A 134 1.09 -4.85 22.45
CA GLN A 134 1.14 -5.43 21.11
C GLN A 134 1.80 -4.49 20.10
N ARG A 135 1.51 -3.18 20.17
CA ARG A 135 2.13 -2.17 19.31
C ARG A 135 3.64 -2.10 19.53
N GLU A 136 4.09 -2.09 20.78
CA GLU A 136 5.53 -2.07 21.10
C GLU A 136 6.26 -3.33 20.66
N ARG A 137 5.64 -4.51 20.81
CA ARG A 137 6.22 -5.76 20.28
C ARG A 137 6.36 -5.75 18.77
N LEU A 138 5.44 -5.09 18.06
CA LEU A 138 5.51 -4.95 16.61
C LEU A 138 6.60 -3.98 16.18
N THR A 139 6.75 -2.84 16.87
CA THR A 139 7.82 -1.87 16.56
C THR A 139 9.20 -2.44 16.83
N MET A 140 9.42 -3.12 17.98
CA MET A 140 10.69 -3.80 18.27
C MET A 140 11.06 -4.86 17.22
N LYS A 141 10.08 -5.59 16.70
CA LYS A 141 10.32 -6.57 15.61
C LYS A 141 10.68 -5.89 14.30
N ILE A 142 10.05 -4.75 13.97
CA ILE A 142 10.37 -4.01 12.76
C ILE A 142 11.80 -3.46 12.81
N ASP A 143 12.22 -2.92 13.96
CA ASP A 143 13.57 -2.37 14.11
C ASP A 143 14.63 -3.49 14.10
N ALA A 144 14.35 -4.64 14.73
CA ALA A 144 15.22 -5.81 14.64
C ALA A 144 15.33 -6.36 13.20
N ILE A 145 14.22 -6.37 12.45
CA ILE A 145 14.23 -6.76 11.03
C ILE A 145 15.02 -5.74 10.20
N LYS A 146 14.87 -4.43 10.44
CA LYS A 146 15.66 -3.38 9.76
C LYS A 146 17.15 -3.53 10.04
N GLU A 147 17.53 -3.75 11.29
CA GLU A 147 18.95 -3.93 11.66
C GLU A 147 19.53 -5.21 11.03
N GLN A 148 18.74 -6.29 10.96
CA GLN A 148 19.11 -7.50 10.22
C GLN A 148 19.22 -7.24 8.71
N LEU A 149 18.30 -6.45 8.13
CA LEU A 149 18.33 -6.08 6.71
C LEU A 149 19.55 -5.22 6.39
N GLU A 150 19.86 -4.22 7.22
CA GLU A 150 21.04 -3.37 7.06
C GLU A 150 22.34 -4.16 7.17
N LYS A 151 22.44 -5.09 8.14
CA LYS A 151 23.60 -6.01 8.27
C LYS A 151 23.73 -6.96 7.08
N THR A 152 22.61 -7.41 6.51
CA THR A 152 22.60 -8.29 5.34
C THR A 152 22.91 -7.52 4.05
N VAL A 153 22.47 -6.26 3.92
CA VAL A 153 22.75 -5.40 2.77
C VAL A 153 24.20 -4.89 2.77
N ALA A 154 24.81 -4.65 3.93
CA ALA A 154 26.20 -4.22 4.04
C ALA A 154 27.22 -5.32 3.66
N SER A 155 26.81 -6.59 3.65
CA SER A 155 27.68 -7.74 3.33
C SER A 155 27.52 -8.26 1.88
N VAL A 156 26.56 -7.72 1.13
CA VAL A 156 26.33 -8.09 -0.27
C VAL A 156 26.98 -7.02 -1.15
N LYS A 157 28.04 -7.39 -1.89
CA LYS A 157 28.47 -6.62 -3.06
C LYS A 157 27.29 -6.60 -4.03
N ILE A 158 26.73 -5.41 -4.24
CA ILE A 158 25.68 -5.20 -5.22
C ILE A 158 26.34 -5.33 -6.59
N ASP A 159 26.42 -6.56 -7.10
CA ASP A 159 26.35 -6.74 -8.54
C ASP A 159 25.02 -6.13 -8.96
N ASN A 160 25.05 -5.27 -9.97
CA ASN A 160 23.87 -4.68 -10.58
C ASN A 160 22.97 -5.83 -11.07
N ILE A 161 22.11 -6.31 -10.17
CA ILE A 161 20.95 -7.10 -10.53
C ILE A 161 20.12 -6.11 -11.34
N GLU A 162 20.27 -6.22 -12.66
CA GLU A 162 19.29 -5.78 -13.64
C GLU A 162 17.93 -5.95 -13.00
N GLN A 163 17.10 -4.91 -13.06
CA GLN A 163 15.70 -4.97 -12.62
C GLN A 163 15.04 -6.15 -13.33
N ASN A 164 15.12 -7.33 -12.72
CA ASN A 164 14.48 -8.52 -13.20
C ASN A 164 13.01 -8.15 -13.16
N ASN A 165 12.41 -8.12 -14.35
CA ASN A 165 10.96 -8.17 -14.50
C ASN A 165 10.48 -9.23 -13.52
N VAL A 166 9.75 -8.81 -12.48
CA VAL A 166 9.11 -9.73 -11.53
C VAL A 166 8.43 -10.77 -12.40
N SER A 167 8.92 -12.01 -12.33
CA SER A 167 8.36 -13.08 -13.13
C SER A 167 6.90 -13.18 -12.71
N GLU A 168 5.96 -13.24 -13.65
CA GLU A 168 4.55 -13.36 -13.29
C GLU A 168 4.26 -14.61 -12.43
N ASN A 169 5.19 -15.57 -12.44
CA ASN A 169 5.19 -16.78 -11.63
C ASN A 169 5.81 -16.61 -10.22
N ASP A 170 6.26 -15.41 -9.82
CA ASP A 170 6.84 -15.16 -8.49
C ASP A 170 5.81 -15.22 -7.36
N SER A 171 4.52 -15.15 -7.68
CA SER A 171 3.46 -15.35 -6.70
C SER A 171 3.16 -16.85 -6.55
N ILE A 172 3.66 -17.47 -5.48
CA ILE A 172 3.37 -18.85 -5.03
C ILE A 172 1.84 -19.15 -5.02
N TYR A 173 1.01 -18.12 -5.01
CA TYR A 173 -0.45 -18.19 -4.91
C TYR A 173 -1.18 -18.24 -6.26
N ARG A 174 -0.48 -18.08 -7.39
CA ARG A 174 -1.08 -18.17 -8.73
C ARG A 174 -0.73 -19.51 -9.39
N PRO A 175 -1.68 -20.16 -10.10
CA PRO A 175 -1.33 -21.24 -11.03
C PRO A 175 -0.28 -20.77 -12.06
N LYS A 176 0.66 -21.65 -12.42
CA LYS A 176 1.69 -21.35 -13.41
C LYS A 176 1.03 -21.10 -14.77
N ILE A 177 1.37 -19.98 -15.41
CA ILE A 177 0.85 -19.62 -16.74
C ILE A 177 1.90 -19.96 -17.79
N ASN A 178 1.58 -20.87 -18.71
CA ASN A 178 2.43 -21.15 -19.86
C ASN A 178 2.07 -20.19 -21.01
N ARG A 179 2.89 -19.15 -21.21
CA ARG A 179 2.67 -18.14 -22.26
C ARG A 179 3.06 -18.61 -23.65
N ASP A 180 3.88 -19.65 -23.75
CA ASP A 180 4.36 -20.20 -25.02
C ASP A 180 3.38 -21.24 -25.61
N ALA A 181 2.26 -21.48 -24.93
CA ALA A 181 1.24 -22.41 -25.35
C ALA A 181 0.58 -21.97 -26.67
N SER A 182 0.61 -22.85 -27.67
CA SER A 182 -0.03 -22.64 -28.97
C SER A 182 -1.54 -22.94 -28.95
N THR A 183 -2.05 -23.56 -27.88
CA THR A 183 -3.47 -23.86 -27.67
C THR A 183 -3.93 -23.33 -26.30
N PRO A 184 -5.21 -22.95 -26.15
CA PRO A 184 -5.77 -22.54 -24.85
C PRO A 184 -5.57 -23.61 -23.75
N ASP A 185 -5.65 -24.89 -24.12
CA ASP A 185 -5.41 -26.03 -23.22
C ASP A 185 -3.97 -26.10 -22.68
N GLY A 186 -3.00 -25.65 -23.47
CA GLY A 186 -1.59 -25.67 -23.07
C GLY A 186 -1.20 -24.56 -22.09
N VAL A 187 -2.09 -23.57 -21.85
CA VAL A 187 -1.82 -22.42 -20.97
C VAL A 187 -1.80 -22.84 -19.50
N TYR A 188 -2.68 -23.79 -19.13
CA TYR A 188 -2.83 -24.30 -17.77
C TYR A 188 -2.89 -25.82 -17.76
N ASN A 189 -1.89 -26.46 -17.14
CA ASN A 189 -1.89 -27.92 -16.97
C ASN A 189 -2.79 -28.33 -15.81
N LEU A 190 -3.77 -29.22 -16.05
CA LEU A 190 -4.67 -29.70 -15.01
C LEU A 190 -3.93 -30.44 -13.87
N GLU A 191 -2.92 -31.24 -14.22
CA GLU A 191 -2.10 -32.01 -13.26
C GLU A 191 -1.31 -31.12 -12.30
N ASP A 192 -0.89 -29.92 -12.75
CA ASP A 192 -0.22 -28.93 -11.90
C ASP A 192 -1.18 -28.27 -10.90
N LEU A 193 -2.50 -28.29 -11.16
CA LEU A 193 -3.52 -27.71 -10.29
C LEU A 193 -4.08 -28.73 -9.29
N VAL A 194 -4.44 -29.92 -9.78
CA VAL A 194 -5.00 -31.02 -8.99
C VAL A 194 -4.50 -32.33 -9.57
N GLU A 195 -3.89 -33.16 -8.72
CA GLU A 195 -3.38 -34.47 -9.11
C GLU A 195 -4.53 -35.38 -9.60
N ALA A 196 -4.33 -36.10 -10.71
CA ALA A 196 -5.39 -36.87 -11.38
C ALA A 196 -6.08 -37.87 -10.44
N TYR A 197 -5.31 -38.55 -9.57
CA TYR A 197 -5.84 -39.52 -8.62
C TYR A 197 -6.90 -38.92 -7.68
N ILE A 198 -6.79 -37.63 -7.36
CA ILE A 198 -7.74 -36.93 -6.47
C ILE A 198 -9.07 -36.72 -7.20
N LEU A 199 -9.01 -36.35 -8.48
CA LEU A 199 -10.20 -36.17 -9.31
C LEU A 199 -10.88 -37.52 -9.57
N ASP A 200 -10.12 -38.60 -9.78
CA ASP A 200 -10.67 -39.93 -10.02
C ASP A 200 -11.55 -40.43 -8.87
N THR A 201 -11.26 -40.03 -7.62
CA THR A 201 -12.12 -40.36 -6.47
C THR A 201 -13.53 -39.76 -6.57
N LEU A 202 -13.72 -38.69 -7.34
CA LEU A 202 -15.00 -38.02 -7.57
C LEU A 202 -15.70 -38.49 -8.86
N ALA A 203 -15.03 -39.28 -9.70
CA ALA A 203 -15.58 -39.75 -10.98
C ALA A 203 -16.86 -40.58 -10.79
N VAL A 204 -16.96 -41.35 -9.71
CA VAL A 204 -18.17 -42.13 -9.36
C VAL A 204 -19.36 -41.21 -9.11
N GLU A 205 -19.16 -40.11 -8.40
CA GLU A 205 -20.20 -39.12 -8.15
C GLU A 205 -20.59 -38.39 -9.44
N ALA A 206 -19.60 -38.05 -10.28
CA ALA A 206 -19.85 -37.44 -11.58
C ALA A 206 -20.69 -38.35 -12.50
N GLY A 207 -20.41 -39.65 -12.52
CA GLY A 207 -21.21 -40.65 -13.24
C GLY A 207 -22.66 -40.71 -12.76
N ASN A 208 -22.90 -40.62 -11.45
CA ASN A 208 -24.25 -40.59 -10.91
C ASN A 208 -25.03 -39.34 -11.34
N ILE A 209 -24.37 -38.18 -11.42
CA ILE A 209 -24.99 -36.93 -11.90
C ILE A 209 -25.31 -37.02 -13.39
N LEU A 210 -24.40 -37.60 -14.17
CA LEU A 210 -24.60 -37.85 -15.59
C LEU A 210 -25.82 -38.75 -15.83
N GLN A 211 -25.96 -39.83 -15.07
CA GLN A 211 -27.11 -40.74 -15.14
C GLN A 211 -28.43 -40.08 -14.68
N ALA A 212 -28.38 -39.21 -13.67
CA ALA A 212 -29.55 -38.50 -13.17
C ALA A 212 -30.09 -37.46 -14.17
N GLY A 213 -29.27 -37.00 -15.12
CA GLY A 213 -29.67 -36.05 -16.18
C GLY A 213 -29.94 -34.61 -15.70
N SER A 214 -29.81 -34.32 -14.40
CA SER A 214 -29.86 -32.97 -13.84
C SER A 214 -29.02 -32.87 -12.57
N ALA A 215 -28.32 -31.74 -12.41
CA ALA A 215 -27.55 -31.41 -11.22
C ALA A 215 -28.39 -30.82 -10.06
N ASP A 216 -29.66 -30.49 -10.29
CA ASP A 216 -30.51 -29.76 -9.33
C ASP A 216 -30.76 -30.57 -8.04
N GLN A 217 -30.77 -31.90 -8.16
CA GLN A 217 -31.07 -32.82 -7.08
C GLN A 217 -29.90 -33.00 -6.09
N PHE A 218 -28.70 -32.53 -6.45
CA PHE A 218 -27.47 -32.76 -5.69
C PHE A 218 -27.10 -31.61 -4.73
N GLY A 219 -27.94 -30.58 -4.62
CA GLY A 219 -27.73 -29.49 -3.67
C GLY A 219 -26.45 -28.68 -3.92
N LEU A 220 -26.04 -28.55 -5.18
CA LEU A 220 -24.84 -27.83 -5.59
C LEU A 220 -25.08 -26.30 -5.61
N CYS A 221 -24.01 -25.51 -5.62
CA CYS A 221 -24.13 -24.06 -5.76
C CYS A 221 -24.68 -23.69 -7.15
N PRO A 222 -25.41 -22.57 -7.28
CA PRO A 222 -25.99 -22.12 -8.55
C PRO A 222 -24.98 -22.08 -9.72
N PHE A 223 -23.73 -21.68 -9.46
CA PHE A 223 -22.66 -21.68 -10.45
C PHE A 223 -22.33 -23.10 -10.94
N ALA A 224 -22.13 -24.05 -10.03
CA ALA A 224 -21.84 -25.44 -10.40
C ALA A 224 -23.03 -26.09 -11.12
N THR A 225 -24.26 -25.92 -10.61
CA THR A 225 -25.48 -26.47 -11.20
C THR A 225 -25.72 -25.95 -12.62
N SER A 226 -25.59 -24.63 -12.84
CA SER A 226 -25.79 -24.02 -14.16
C SER A 226 -24.77 -24.54 -15.18
N ASN A 227 -23.51 -24.69 -14.79
CA ASN A 227 -22.47 -25.16 -15.71
C ASN A 227 -22.55 -26.67 -15.96
N ILE A 228 -22.84 -27.49 -14.95
CA ILE A 228 -23.06 -28.93 -15.14
C ILE A 228 -24.25 -29.17 -16.07
N ASN A 229 -25.36 -28.45 -15.90
CA ASN A 229 -26.52 -28.59 -16.79
C ASN A 229 -26.17 -28.23 -18.25
N LYS A 230 -25.30 -27.23 -18.49
CA LYS A 230 -24.79 -26.94 -19.84
C LYS A 230 -23.93 -28.07 -20.40
N ILE A 231 -23.07 -28.68 -19.57
CA ILE A 231 -22.24 -29.83 -19.97
C ILE A 231 -23.11 -31.05 -20.31
N LEU A 232 -24.17 -31.32 -19.55
CA LEU A 232 -25.08 -32.44 -19.81
C LEU A 232 -25.74 -32.31 -21.19
N ILE A 233 -26.16 -31.09 -21.57
CA ILE A 233 -26.80 -30.76 -22.85
C ILE A 233 -25.79 -30.72 -24.02
N SER A 234 -24.51 -30.49 -23.74
CA SER A 234 -23.47 -30.41 -24.78
C SER A 234 -23.32 -31.73 -25.56
N ALA A 235 -22.85 -31.64 -26.81
CA ALA A 235 -22.63 -32.79 -27.68
C ALA A 235 -21.28 -33.51 -27.45
N SER A 236 -20.58 -33.22 -26.35
CA SER A 236 -19.27 -33.79 -26.01
C SER A 236 -19.34 -35.28 -25.67
N GLN A 237 -18.18 -35.94 -25.72
CA GLN A 237 -18.06 -37.36 -25.37
C GLN A 237 -18.39 -37.60 -23.89
N GLU A 238 -18.83 -38.81 -23.55
CA GLU A 238 -19.21 -39.16 -22.17
C GLU A 238 -18.04 -38.99 -21.19
N GLU A 239 -16.84 -39.40 -21.59
CA GLU A 239 -15.61 -39.27 -20.78
C GLU A 239 -15.26 -37.80 -20.49
N GLU A 240 -15.39 -36.92 -21.50
CA GLU A 240 -15.16 -35.47 -21.34
C GLU A 240 -16.20 -34.85 -20.40
N LYS A 241 -17.46 -35.27 -20.51
CA LYS A 241 -18.53 -34.82 -19.61
C LYS A 241 -18.22 -35.23 -18.17
N ILE A 242 -17.84 -36.49 -17.94
CA ILE A 242 -17.48 -36.98 -16.60
C ILE A 242 -16.30 -36.18 -16.04
N ARG A 243 -15.25 -35.95 -16.84
CA ARG A 243 -14.10 -35.14 -16.41
C ARG A 243 -14.51 -33.72 -16.03
N SER A 244 -15.30 -33.03 -16.85
CA SER A 244 -15.74 -31.66 -16.55
C SER A 244 -16.66 -31.60 -15.33
N ILE A 245 -17.58 -32.55 -15.16
CA ILE A 245 -18.44 -32.65 -13.97
C ILE A 245 -17.60 -32.89 -12.71
N THR A 246 -16.59 -33.75 -12.80
CA THR A 246 -15.66 -34.04 -11.70
C THR A 246 -14.92 -32.78 -11.24
N ILE A 247 -14.46 -31.96 -12.19
CA ILE A 247 -13.83 -30.67 -11.89
C ILE A 247 -14.82 -29.72 -11.20
N PHE A 248 -16.08 -29.66 -11.65
CA PHE A 248 -17.12 -28.84 -11.01
C PHE A 248 -17.49 -29.32 -9.61
N LEU A 249 -17.48 -30.63 -9.35
CA LEU A 249 -17.64 -31.17 -8.00
C LEU A 249 -16.49 -30.73 -7.08
N TYR A 250 -15.25 -30.81 -7.56
CA TYR A 250 -14.10 -30.30 -6.82
C TYR A 250 -14.26 -28.79 -6.50
N ILE A 251 -14.67 -27.99 -7.50
CA ILE A 251 -14.96 -26.55 -7.32
C ILE A 251 -16.05 -26.33 -6.28
N GLN A 252 -17.13 -27.12 -6.30
CA GLN A 252 -18.21 -27.04 -5.30
C GLN A 252 -17.67 -27.21 -3.88
N TYR A 253 -16.85 -28.23 -3.66
CA TYR A 253 -16.25 -28.49 -2.35
C TYR A 253 -15.30 -27.36 -1.93
N LEU A 254 -14.53 -26.81 -2.88
CA LEU A 254 -13.68 -25.65 -2.65
C LEU A 254 -14.50 -24.40 -2.27
N ILE A 255 -15.59 -24.10 -2.98
CA ILE A 255 -16.50 -22.99 -2.66
C ILE A 255 -17.14 -23.20 -1.28
N LYS A 256 -17.62 -24.41 -0.97
CA LYS A 256 -18.17 -24.77 0.36
C LYS A 256 -17.15 -24.48 1.46
N PHE A 257 -15.90 -24.90 1.28
CA PHE A 257 -14.83 -24.60 2.22
C PHE A 257 -14.64 -23.08 2.37
N MET A 258 -14.55 -22.36 1.25
CA MET A 258 -14.26 -20.93 1.19
C MET A 258 -15.33 -20.04 1.83
N VAL A 259 -16.60 -20.38 1.66
CA VAL A 259 -17.75 -19.67 2.23
C VAL A 259 -17.93 -19.98 3.71
N THR A 260 -17.54 -21.19 4.15
CA THR A 260 -17.67 -21.59 5.55
C THR A 260 -16.83 -20.67 6.45
N PRO A 261 -17.43 -20.07 7.50
CA PRO A 261 -16.70 -19.23 8.43
C PRO A 261 -15.71 -20.08 9.23
N MET A 262 -14.49 -19.58 9.43
CA MET A 262 -13.42 -20.32 10.12
C MET A 262 -13.78 -20.78 11.54
N LYS A 263 -14.76 -20.12 12.18
CA LYS A 263 -15.29 -20.55 13.49
C LYS A 263 -15.89 -21.97 13.47
N LEU A 264 -16.40 -22.41 12.32
CA LEU A 264 -16.99 -23.74 12.12
C LEU A 264 -15.98 -24.76 11.59
N VAL A 265 -14.84 -24.28 11.06
CA VAL A 265 -13.74 -25.13 10.57
C VAL A 265 -12.93 -25.61 11.77
N THR A 266 -13.46 -26.59 12.48
CA THR A 266 -12.81 -27.26 13.61
C THR A 266 -12.12 -28.55 13.16
N LYS A 267 -11.45 -29.28 14.07
CA LYS A 267 -10.82 -30.58 13.76
C LYS A 267 -11.80 -31.63 13.19
N LYS A 268 -13.10 -31.47 13.43
CA LYS A 268 -14.16 -32.37 12.94
C LYS A 268 -14.80 -31.92 11.63
N PHE A 269 -14.34 -30.81 11.06
CA PHE A 269 -14.93 -30.27 9.85
C PHE A 269 -14.54 -31.11 8.63
N VAL A 270 -15.53 -31.59 7.90
CA VAL A 270 -15.37 -32.34 6.65
C VAL A 270 -15.86 -31.45 5.51
N VAL A 271 -14.96 -31.16 4.57
CA VAL A 271 -15.26 -30.39 3.36
C VAL A 271 -16.05 -31.26 2.38
N CYS A 272 -15.49 -32.43 2.07
CA CYS A 272 -16.04 -33.42 1.16
C CYS A 272 -16.34 -34.71 1.92
N ASP A 273 -17.62 -35.06 2.01
CA ASP A 273 -18.08 -36.26 2.71
C ASP A 273 -17.93 -37.53 1.85
N LYS A 274 -17.62 -37.35 0.55
CA LYS A 274 -17.56 -38.43 -0.45
C LYS A 274 -16.15 -38.90 -0.76
N SER A 275 -15.14 -38.05 -0.59
CA SER A 275 -13.73 -38.39 -0.79
C SER A 275 -12.86 -37.77 0.30
N VAL A 276 -12.13 -38.64 0.99
CA VAL A 276 -11.17 -38.24 2.04
C VAL A 276 -9.95 -37.54 1.43
N ASP A 277 -9.52 -37.98 0.25
CA ASP A 277 -8.38 -37.42 -0.47
C ASP A 277 -8.64 -35.98 -0.92
N VAL A 278 -9.81 -35.73 -1.49
CA VAL A 278 -10.26 -34.36 -1.86
C VAL A 278 -10.35 -33.46 -0.62
N ASN A 279 -10.90 -33.99 0.47
CA ASN A 279 -11.00 -33.25 1.72
C ASN A 279 -9.61 -32.83 2.24
N ASN A 280 -8.66 -33.77 2.30
CA ASN A 280 -7.30 -33.51 2.76
C ASN A 280 -6.55 -32.56 1.82
N HIS A 281 -6.73 -32.72 0.50
CA HIS A 281 -6.10 -31.87 -0.50
C HIS A 281 -6.52 -30.41 -0.36
N ILE A 282 -7.83 -30.13 -0.36
CA ILE A 282 -8.36 -28.75 -0.22
C ILE A 282 -7.88 -28.13 1.09
N LEU A 283 -7.97 -28.90 2.17
CA LEU A 283 -7.56 -28.46 3.48
C LEU A 283 -6.07 -28.13 3.53
N ASN A 284 -5.18 -28.96 2.97
CA ASN A 284 -3.74 -28.72 3.02
C ASN A 284 -3.29 -27.60 2.07
N LEU A 285 -3.94 -27.45 0.92
CA LEU A 285 -3.54 -26.48 -0.11
C LEU A 285 -4.04 -25.05 0.15
N PHE A 286 -5.20 -24.92 0.80
CA PHE A 286 -5.91 -23.64 1.01
C PHE A 286 -6.07 -23.25 2.49
N SER A 287 -5.37 -23.92 3.41
CA SER A 287 -5.28 -23.49 4.81
C SER A 287 -3.88 -23.69 5.38
N GLU A 288 -3.56 -22.93 6.41
CA GLU A 288 -2.28 -23.01 7.11
C GLU A 288 -2.50 -23.47 8.55
N MET A 289 -1.54 -24.22 9.09
CA MET A 289 -1.55 -24.61 10.50
C MET A 289 -0.95 -23.48 11.33
N GLY A 290 -1.82 -22.74 12.03
CA GLY A 290 -1.41 -21.74 13.01
C GLY A 290 -1.24 -22.32 14.41
N SER A 291 -0.77 -21.49 15.34
CA SER A 291 -0.58 -21.84 16.76
C SER A 291 -1.88 -22.25 17.49
N HIS A 292 -3.04 -21.93 16.94
CA HIS A 292 -4.36 -22.20 17.55
C HIS A 292 -5.25 -23.08 16.65
N GLY A 293 -4.64 -23.80 15.70
CA GLY A 293 -5.34 -24.65 14.73
C GLY A 293 -5.28 -24.08 13.31
N ARG A 294 -6.16 -24.57 12.43
CA ARG A 294 -6.19 -24.16 11.02
C ARG A 294 -6.61 -22.70 10.89
N THR A 295 -5.83 -21.93 10.16
CA THR A 295 -6.15 -20.55 9.79
C THR A 295 -6.29 -20.46 8.27
N ARG A 296 -7.12 -19.51 7.82
CA ARG A 296 -7.25 -19.16 6.41
C ARG A 296 -6.93 -17.68 6.25
N PRO A 297 -5.65 -17.35 6.02
CA PRO A 297 -5.23 -15.99 5.69
C PRO A 297 -5.91 -15.46 4.42
N LEU A 298 -5.81 -14.14 4.19
CA LEU A 298 -6.44 -13.51 3.02
C LEU A 298 -5.83 -14.00 1.70
N HIS A 299 -4.51 -14.24 1.65
CA HIS A 299 -3.82 -14.75 0.46
C HIS A 299 -4.30 -16.14 0.05
N MET A 300 -4.66 -17.00 1.01
CA MET A 300 -5.25 -18.31 0.71
C MET A 300 -6.63 -18.18 0.05
N LYS A 301 -7.38 -17.12 0.37
CA LYS A 301 -8.63 -16.84 -0.33
C LYS A 301 -8.42 -16.43 -1.78
N ASP A 302 -7.39 -15.64 -2.02
CA ASP A 302 -7.06 -15.17 -3.36
C ASP A 302 -6.48 -16.32 -4.20
N LYS A 303 -5.69 -17.21 -3.60
CA LYS A 303 -5.25 -18.48 -4.20
C LYS A 303 -6.44 -19.35 -4.60
N ALA A 304 -7.38 -19.58 -3.69
CA ALA A 304 -8.58 -20.37 -3.98
C ALA A 304 -9.40 -19.77 -5.15
N LEU A 305 -9.58 -18.45 -5.16
CA LEU A 305 -10.24 -17.78 -6.28
C LEU A 305 -9.51 -17.99 -7.62
N CYS A 306 -8.18 -17.91 -7.62
CA CYS A 306 -7.41 -18.15 -8.84
C CYS A 306 -7.59 -19.57 -9.35
N TYR A 307 -7.46 -20.56 -8.46
CA TYR A 307 -7.60 -21.98 -8.81
C TYR A 307 -9.02 -22.30 -9.29
N THR A 308 -10.06 -21.82 -8.59
CA THR A 308 -11.45 -22.03 -9.00
C THR A 308 -11.72 -21.47 -10.39
N MET A 309 -11.17 -20.29 -10.71
CA MET A 309 -11.39 -19.64 -12.00
C MET A 309 -10.70 -20.40 -13.14
N VAL A 310 -9.47 -20.88 -12.94
CA VAL A 310 -8.76 -21.69 -13.94
C VAL A 310 -9.43 -23.05 -14.13
N LEU A 311 -9.81 -23.74 -13.04
CA LEU A 311 -10.49 -25.03 -13.12
C LEU A 311 -11.85 -24.91 -13.83
N ALA A 312 -12.62 -23.86 -13.53
CA ALA A 312 -13.88 -23.62 -14.21
C ALA A 312 -13.69 -23.35 -15.70
N ALA A 313 -12.61 -22.64 -16.08
CA ALA A 313 -12.28 -22.38 -17.47
C ALA A 313 -11.93 -23.67 -18.22
N ILE A 314 -11.08 -24.53 -17.64
CA ILE A 314 -10.71 -25.82 -18.23
C ILE A 314 -11.95 -26.70 -18.47
N ALA A 315 -12.93 -26.66 -17.57
CA ALA A 315 -14.14 -27.49 -17.66
C ALA A 315 -15.24 -26.93 -18.61
N MET A 316 -15.11 -25.68 -19.09
CA MET A 316 -16.14 -24.96 -19.87
C MET A 316 -15.56 -24.30 -21.13
N ASP A 317 -14.68 -25.00 -21.85
CA ASP A 317 -14.06 -24.51 -23.10
C ASP A 317 -13.49 -23.08 -22.97
N PHE A 318 -12.91 -22.79 -21.80
CA PHE A 318 -12.31 -21.52 -21.40
C PHE A 318 -13.26 -20.31 -21.31
N GLU A 319 -14.57 -20.51 -21.16
CA GLU A 319 -15.53 -19.46 -20.82
C GLU A 319 -16.04 -19.58 -19.37
N VAL A 320 -15.93 -18.51 -18.59
CA VAL A 320 -16.36 -18.47 -17.18
C VAL A 320 -17.27 -17.29 -16.91
N ASP A 321 -18.44 -17.57 -16.31
CA ASP A 321 -19.33 -16.55 -15.76
C ASP A 321 -18.83 -16.10 -14.38
N VAL A 322 -18.23 -14.91 -14.34
CA VAL A 322 -17.62 -14.34 -13.14
C VAL A 322 -18.67 -13.78 -12.19
N GLU A 323 -19.86 -13.40 -12.69
CA GLU A 323 -20.92 -12.87 -11.84
C GLU A 323 -21.48 -13.98 -10.94
N LEU A 324 -21.84 -15.13 -11.52
CA LEU A 324 -22.34 -16.27 -10.76
C LEU A 324 -21.29 -16.78 -9.76
N LEU A 325 -20.04 -16.92 -10.21
CA LEU A 325 -18.94 -17.35 -9.35
C LEU A 325 -18.71 -16.38 -8.17
N SER A 326 -18.80 -15.07 -8.42
CA SER A 326 -18.58 -14.06 -7.38
C SER A 326 -19.66 -14.10 -6.28
N LYS A 327 -20.92 -14.38 -6.65
CA LYS A 327 -22.03 -14.54 -5.72
C LYS A 327 -21.81 -15.75 -4.82
N ASP A 328 -21.46 -16.89 -5.42
CA ASP A 328 -21.29 -18.14 -4.68
C ASP A 328 -20.07 -18.12 -3.76
N MET A 329 -18.98 -17.48 -4.18
CA MET A 329 -17.79 -17.30 -3.33
C MET A 329 -17.89 -16.13 -2.34
N LYS A 330 -18.96 -15.31 -2.40
CA LYS A 330 -19.14 -14.09 -1.60
C LYS A 330 -17.99 -13.09 -1.76
N ILE A 331 -17.52 -12.89 -2.99
CA ILE A 331 -16.45 -11.96 -3.35
C ILE A 331 -17.04 -10.83 -4.22
N GLY A 332 -16.53 -9.61 -4.07
CA GLY A 332 -16.96 -8.51 -4.93
C GLY A 332 -16.59 -8.75 -6.40
N ILE A 333 -17.55 -8.57 -7.31
CA ILE A 333 -17.39 -8.76 -8.77
C ILE A 333 -16.14 -8.05 -9.32
N LYS A 334 -15.85 -6.83 -8.87
CA LYS A 334 -14.66 -6.07 -9.30
C LYS A 334 -13.35 -6.80 -9.02
N LYS A 335 -13.23 -7.45 -7.85
CA LYS A 335 -12.05 -8.22 -7.46
C LYS A 335 -11.94 -9.49 -8.30
N ALA A 336 -13.06 -10.17 -8.55
CA ALA A 336 -13.07 -11.35 -9.40
C ALA A 336 -12.65 -11.04 -10.85
N ILE A 337 -13.11 -9.92 -11.43
CA ILE A 337 -12.69 -9.45 -12.76
C ILE A 337 -11.21 -9.02 -12.79
N GLU A 338 -10.69 -8.44 -11.71
CA GLU A 338 -9.27 -8.11 -11.58
C GLU A 338 -8.41 -9.38 -11.56
N VAL A 339 -8.82 -10.40 -10.79
CA VAL A 339 -8.17 -11.72 -10.77
C VAL A 339 -8.26 -12.41 -12.13
N ALA A 340 -9.38 -12.30 -12.83
CA ALA A 340 -9.52 -12.85 -14.18
C ALA A 340 -8.51 -12.23 -15.17
N ARG A 341 -8.38 -10.90 -15.16
CA ARG A 341 -7.39 -10.19 -16.00
C ARG A 341 -5.95 -10.58 -15.64
N ILE A 342 -5.70 -10.75 -14.35
CA ILE A 342 -4.41 -11.22 -13.82
C ILE A 342 -4.08 -12.61 -14.39
N LEU A 343 -5.05 -13.50 -14.46
CA LEU A 343 -4.92 -14.85 -15.04
C LEU A 343 -4.98 -14.88 -16.57
N ALA A 344 -4.74 -13.73 -17.22
CA ALA A 344 -4.74 -13.57 -18.68
C ALA A 344 -6.09 -13.87 -19.38
N PHE A 345 -7.20 -13.86 -18.64
CA PHE A 345 -8.53 -13.96 -19.24
C PHE A 345 -9.03 -12.60 -19.75
N ASN A 346 -9.70 -12.61 -20.90
CA ASN A 346 -10.27 -11.44 -21.56
C ASN A 346 -11.79 -11.38 -21.39
N ALA A 347 -12.35 -10.23 -21.04
CA ALA A 347 -13.80 -10.08 -20.97
C ALA A 347 -14.44 -10.26 -22.37
N LYS A 348 -15.56 -10.96 -22.44
CA LYS A 348 -16.30 -11.15 -23.70
C LYS A 348 -16.91 -9.81 -24.11
N ALA A 349 -16.79 -9.46 -25.40
CA ALA A 349 -17.25 -8.17 -25.93
C ALA A 349 -18.75 -7.91 -25.67
N ASN A 350 -19.56 -8.97 -25.72
CA ASN A 350 -21.01 -8.90 -25.55
C ASN A 350 -21.46 -8.88 -24.08
N ASN A 351 -20.64 -9.38 -23.15
CA ASN A 351 -20.97 -9.38 -21.72
C ASN A 351 -19.70 -9.26 -20.87
N LYS A 352 -19.53 -8.10 -20.22
CA LYS A 352 -18.35 -7.79 -19.40
C LYS A 352 -18.21 -8.70 -18.17
N ASN A 353 -19.27 -9.44 -17.82
CA ASN A 353 -19.30 -10.36 -16.68
C ASN A 353 -18.88 -11.80 -17.04
N VAL A 354 -18.79 -12.12 -18.34
CA VAL A 354 -18.27 -13.39 -18.84
C VAL A 354 -16.85 -13.17 -19.34
N VAL A 355 -15.92 -14.01 -18.89
CA VAL A 355 -14.51 -13.88 -19.23
C VAL A 355 -14.05 -15.16 -19.94
N GLN A 356 -13.26 -15.00 -21.00
CA GLN A 356 -12.82 -16.07 -21.88
C GLN A 356 -11.29 -16.07 -22.01
N LEU A 357 -10.65 -17.24 -22.09
CA LEU A 357 -9.24 -17.33 -22.45
C LEU A 357 -9.13 -17.32 -23.98
N LYS A 358 -8.41 -16.34 -24.54
CA LYS A 358 -8.15 -16.27 -25.99
C LYS A 358 -6.69 -16.00 -26.24
N LEU A 359 -6.13 -16.70 -27.22
CA LEU A 359 -4.80 -16.44 -27.75
C LEU A 359 -4.88 -15.33 -28.84
N PRO A 360 -3.89 -14.42 -28.91
CA PRO A 360 -2.71 -14.30 -28.05
C PRO A 360 -3.07 -13.78 -26.64
N LEU A 361 -2.33 -14.25 -25.63
CA LEU A 361 -2.56 -13.85 -24.24
C LEU A 361 -2.33 -12.34 -24.06
N PRO A 362 -3.14 -11.65 -23.25
CA PRO A 362 -2.94 -10.24 -22.95
C PRO A 362 -1.58 -9.98 -22.27
N ALA A 363 -1.10 -8.75 -22.43
CA ALA A 363 0.15 -8.29 -21.81
C ALA A 363 0.12 -8.51 -20.28
N PRO A 364 1.27 -8.85 -19.66
CA PRO A 364 1.36 -9.13 -18.24
C PRO A 364 0.85 -7.97 -17.39
N VAL A 365 -0.10 -8.25 -16.50
CA VAL A 365 -0.68 -7.25 -15.60
C VAL A 365 -0.02 -7.40 -14.23
N ASN A 366 0.91 -6.51 -13.94
CA ASN A 366 1.54 -6.46 -12.62
C ASN A 366 0.55 -5.98 -11.55
N PHE A 367 0.70 -6.49 -10.32
CA PHE A 367 0.10 -5.90 -9.12
C PHE A 367 0.60 -4.46 -9.01
N THR A 368 -0.13 -3.48 -9.56
CA THR A 368 0.04 -2.10 -9.11
C THR A 368 -0.72 -2.00 -7.80
N PRO A 369 -0.07 -2.00 -6.62
CA PRO A 369 -0.76 -1.55 -5.42
C PRO A 369 -1.31 -0.17 -5.76
N LYS A 370 -2.64 -0.01 -5.69
CA LYS A 370 -3.28 1.27 -5.89
C LYS A 370 -2.50 2.29 -5.06
N LYS A 371 -1.81 3.22 -5.73
CA LYS A 371 -1.29 4.43 -5.09
C LYS A 371 -2.44 4.95 -4.25
N GLY A 372 -2.24 4.94 -2.93
CA GLY A 372 -3.24 5.40 -1.98
C GLY A 372 -3.77 6.73 -2.47
N ARG A 373 -5.10 6.83 -2.62
CA ARG A 373 -5.76 8.12 -2.81
C ARG A 373 -5.33 8.99 -1.63
N ARG A 374 -4.54 10.00 -1.95
CA ARG A 374 -4.22 11.11 -1.06
C ARG A 374 -5.47 11.89 -0.71
#